data_AF-A0A6G0YZA2-F1
#
_entry.id   AF-A0A6G0YZA2-F1
#
_cell.length_a   1.000
_cell.length_b   1.000
_cell.length_c   1.000
_cell.angle_alpha   90.00
_cell.angle_beta   90.00
_cell.angle_gamma   90.00
#
_symmetry.space_group_name_H-M   'P 1'
#
loop_
_entity.id
_entity.type
_entity.pdbx_description
1 polymer ?
#
loop_
_entity_poly.entity_id
_entity_poly.type
_entity_poly.pdbx_seq_one_letter_code
_entity_poly.pdbx_strand_id
1 'polypeptide(L)' 'MHHFTSVLIYTLYKYLLISILQNVAKTFYKHLNCNFYNHCNPLISDISVHNIPDNPKRQLKRKWFHDLLT' A
#
# COMPACT_ATOMS: atom_id res chain seq x y z
N MET A 1 -30.15 18.34 -15.38
CA MET A 1 -29.90 17.70 -14.08
C MET A 1 -29.22 16.31 -14.17
N HIS A 2 -29.44 15.51 -15.22
CA HIS A 2 -28.82 14.16 -15.36
C HIS A 2 -27.28 14.13 -15.48
N HIS A 3 -26.65 15.18 -15.98
CA HIS A 3 -25.19 15.22 -16.14
C HIS A 3 -24.46 15.34 -14.78
N PHE A 4 -25.06 16.04 -13.82
CA PHE A 4 -24.49 16.25 -12.49
C PHE A 4 -24.53 14.97 -11.64
N THR A 5 -25.62 14.20 -11.75
CA THR A 5 -25.76 12.92 -11.05
C THR A 5 -24.81 11.87 -11.59
N SER A 6 -24.59 11.83 -12.91
CA SER A 6 -23.61 10.93 -13.55
C SER A 6 -22.17 11.20 -13.08
N VAL A 7 -21.76 12.47 -13.03
CA VAL A 7 -20.42 12.86 -12.54
C VAL A 7 -20.24 12.52 -11.06
N LEU A 8 -21.25 12.73 -10.23
CA LEU A 8 -21.18 12.44 -8.80
C LEU A 8 -21.08 10.93 -8.52
N ILE A 9 -21.87 10.12 -9.21
CA ILE A 9 -21.82 8.65 -9.11
C ILE A 9 -20.45 8.12 -9.57
N TYR A 10 -19.96 8.60 -10.71
CA TYR A 10 -18.64 8.22 -11.22
C TYR A 10 -17.52 8.58 -10.24
N THR A 11 -17.58 9.78 -9.67
CA THR A 11 -16.59 10.25 -8.70
C THR A 11 -16.63 9.40 -7.43
N LEU A 12 -17.82 9.13 -6.89
CA LEU A 12 -17.99 8.30 -5.71
C LEU A 12 -17.51 6.87 -5.94
N TYR A 13 -17.84 6.27 -7.09
CA TYR A 13 -17.34 4.96 -7.50
C TYR A 13 -15.81 4.93 -7.55
N LYS A 14 -15.17 5.94 -8.15
CA LYS A 14 -13.72 6.03 -8.24
C LYS A 14 -13.06 6.13 -6.85
N TYR A 15 -13.60 6.96 -5.95
CA TYR A 15 -13.07 7.07 -4.59
C TYR A 15 -13.23 5.78 -3.79
N LEU A 16 -14.39 5.13 -3.89
CA LEU A 16 -14.65 3.87 -3.21
C LEU A 16 -13.73 2.76 -3.73
N LEU A 17 -13.56 2.65 -5.06
CA LEU A 17 -12.66 1.69 -5.68
C LEU A 17 -11.21 1.90 -5.25
N ILE A 18 -10.73 3.15 -5.21
CA ILE A 18 -9.38 3.47 -4.74
C ILE A 18 -9.20 3.06 -3.27
N SER A 19 -10.19 3.34 -2.42
CA SER A 19 -10.16 2.95 -1.00
C SER A 19 -10.13 1.44 -0.81
N ILE A 20 -10.96 0.70 -1.56
CA ILE A 20 -10.99 -0.77 -1.53
C ILE A 20 -9.64 -1.33 -1.99
N LEU A 21 -9.10 -0.84 -3.10
CA LEU A 21 -7.80 -1.28 -3.61
C LEU A 21 -6.66 -0.99 -2.62
N GLN A 22 -6.68 0.17 -1.95
CA GLN A 22 -5.72 0.50 -0.90
C GLN A 22 -5.81 -0.48 0.29
N ASN A 23 -7.02 -0.81 0.73
CA ASN A 23 -7.25 -1.74 1.84
C ASN A 23 -6.82 -3.17 1.48
N VAL A 24 -7.19 -3.66 0.30
CA VAL A 24 -6.78 -4.99 -0.19
C VAL A 24 -5.27 -5.08 -0.28
N ALA A 25 -4.63 -4.06 -0.86
CA ALA A 25 -3.18 -4.03 -0.97
C ALA A 25 -2.48 -3.93 0.40
N LYS A 26 -3.04 -3.15 1.35
CA LYS A 26 -2.53 -3.09 2.74
C LYS A 26 -2.61 -4.46 3.41
N THR A 27 -3.74 -5.16 3.29
CA THR A 27 -3.93 -6.50 3.85
C THR A 27 -2.97 -7.52 3.25
N PHE A 28 -2.87 -7.56 1.92
CA PHE A 28 -1.97 -8.48 1.22
C PHE A 28 -0.50 -8.22 1.60
N TYR A 29 -0.10 -6.94 1.61
CA TYR A 29 1.25 -6.57 1.95
C TYR A 29 1.60 -6.87 3.41
N LYS A 30 0.67 -6.65 4.37
CA LYS A 30 0.85 -7.08 5.76
C LYS A 30 1.11 -8.58 5.87
N HIS A 31 0.29 -9.39 5.21
CA HIS A 31 0.42 -10.84 5.26
C HIS A 31 1.78 -11.29 4.68
N LEU A 32 2.15 -10.75 3.53
CA LEU A 32 3.43 -11.03 2.89
C LEU A 32 4.62 -10.56 3.74
N ASN A 33 4.53 -9.38 4.37
CA ASN A 33 5.58 -8.86 5.23
C ASN A 33 5.78 -9.73 6.49
N CYS A 34 4.69 -10.22 7.10
CA CYS A 34 4.77 -11.19 8.20
C CYS A 34 5.45 -12.49 7.78
N ASN A 35 5.17 -12.98 6.56
CA ASN A 35 5.80 -14.20 6.04
C ASN A 35 7.31 -14.00 5.81
N PHE A 36 7.73 -12.82 5.36
CA PHE A 36 9.16 -12.49 5.22
C PHE A 36 9.83 -12.35 6.58
N TYR A 37 9.22 -11.64 7.52
CA TYR A 37 9.77 -11.47 8.87
C TYR A 37 10.01 -12.81 9.58
N ASN A 38 9.08 -13.77 9.45
CA ASN A 38 9.18 -15.08 10.08
C ASN A 38 9.98 -16.12 9.25
N HIS A 39 10.63 -15.71 8.16
CA HIS A 39 11.31 -16.63 7.27
C HIS A 39 12.67 -17.07 7.84
N CYS A 40 13.03 -18.34 7.71
CA CYS A 40 14.29 -18.88 8.25
C CYS A 40 15.55 -18.32 7.56
N ASN A 41 15.42 -17.85 6.31
CA ASN A 41 16.52 -17.21 5.58
C ASN A 41 16.67 -15.74 6.01
N PRO A 42 17.82 -15.35 6.60
CA PRO A 42 18.05 -13.99 7.09
C PRO A 42 17.97 -12.92 5.97
N LEU A 43 18.38 -13.26 4.74
CA LEU A 43 18.27 -12.33 3.61
C LEU A 43 16.83 -11.99 3.27
N ILE A 44 15.90 -12.92 3.53
CA ILE A 44 14.47 -12.73 3.26
C ILE A 44 13.82 -11.96 4.42
N SER A 45 14.20 -12.25 5.67
CA SER A 45 13.74 -11.47 6.83
C SER A 45 14.20 -10.02 6.76
N ASP A 46 15.40 -9.74 6.25
CA ASP A 46 15.92 -8.38 6.11
C ASP A 46 15.11 -7.53 5.11
N ILE A 47 14.40 -8.15 4.16
CA ILE A 47 13.48 -7.45 3.24
C ILE A 47 12.26 -6.89 3.97
N SER A 48 11.87 -7.49 5.11
CA SER A 48 10.73 -7.04 5.92
C SER A 48 11.02 -5.79 6.76
N VAL A 49 12.29 -5.38 6.81
CA VAL A 49 12.73 -4.24 7.61
C VAL A 49 12.22 -2.94 6.99
N HIS A 50 11.48 -2.17 7.77
CA HIS A 50 10.81 -0.94 7.32
C HIS A 50 11.80 0.16 6.89
N ASN A 51 12.99 0.18 7.51
CA ASN A 51 13.99 1.21 7.29
C ASN A 51 15.36 0.55 7.06
N ILE A 52 15.93 0.75 5.88
CA ILE A 52 17.34 0.43 5.65
C ILE A 52 18.17 1.41 6.49
N PRO A 53 18.95 0.95 7.49
CA PRO A 53 19.85 1.83 8.21
C PRO A 53 20.82 2.43 7.19
N ASP A 54 21.02 3.75 7.23
CA ASP A 54 21.77 4.58 6.25
C ASP A 54 21.11 4.94 4.90
N ASN A 55 19.85 4.58 4.61
CA ASN A 55 19.21 5.11 3.40
C ASN A 55 18.63 6.51 3.65
N PRO A 56 19.21 7.61 3.13
CA PRO A 56 18.55 8.91 3.17
C PRO A 56 17.19 8.74 2.49
N LYS A 57 16.13 9.35 3.03
CA LYS A 57 14.73 9.21 2.56
C LYS A 57 14.63 9.26 1.03
N ARG A 58 14.83 8.12 0.36
CA ARG A 58 14.52 7.91 -1.06
C ARG A 58 13.04 7.61 -1.12
N GLN A 59 12.24 8.56 -0.64
CA GLN A 59 10.81 8.57 -0.87
C GLN A 59 10.65 8.87 -2.35
N LEU A 60 10.38 7.83 -3.13
CA LEU A 60 9.81 8.02 -4.45
C LEU A 60 8.57 8.92 -4.27
N LYS A 61 8.36 9.91 -5.15
CA LYS A 61 7.21 10.84 -5.05
C LYS A 61 5.83 10.14 -5.05
N ARG A 62 5.80 8.82 -5.28
CA ARG A 62 4.62 7.97 -5.24
C ARG A 62 4.54 7.27 -3.89
N LYS A 63 3.37 7.29 -3.24
CA LYS A 63 3.08 6.42 -2.09
C LYS A 63 3.13 4.95 -2.54
N TRP A 64 4.05 4.18 -1.98
CA TRP A 64 4.08 2.72 -2.17
C TRP A 64 3.21 2.04 -1.12
N PHE A 65 2.81 0.79 -1.38
CA PHE A 65 2.02 0.02 -0.42
C PHE A 65 2.75 -0.21 0.91
N HIS A 66 4.09 -0.20 0.90
CA HIS A 66 4.91 -0.17 2.11
C HIS A 66 4.66 1.08 2.97
N ASP A 67 4.49 2.25 2.35
CA ASP A 67 4.14 3.50 3.04
C ASP A 67 2.70 3.51 3.59
N LEU A 68 1.88 2.53 3.19
CA LEU A 68 0.54 2.35 3.74
C LEU A 68 0.53 1.46 4.99
N LEU A 69 1.67 0.87 5.41
CA LEU A 69 1.76 0.05 6.62
C LEU A 69 1.82 0.85 7.92
N THR A 70 2.17 2.13 7.85
CA THR A 70 2.05 3.07 8.98
C THR A 70 0.60 3.27 9.40
#